data_AF-A0A524NJE0-F1
#
_entry.id   AF-A0A524NJE0-F1
#
_cell.length_a   1.000
_cell.length_b   1.000
_cell.length_c   1.000
_cell.angle_alpha   90.00
_cell.angle_beta   90.00
_cell.angle_gamma   90.00
#
_symmetry.space_group_name_H-M   'P 1'
#
loop_
_entity.id
_entity.type
_entity.pdbx_description
1 polymer ?
#
loop_
_entity_poly.entity_id
_entity_poly.type
_entity_poly.pdbx_seq_one_letter_code
_entity_poly.pdbx_strand_id
1 'polypeptide(L)' 'MKIFQAMVFKREIGTSCNLDVKMLDTVKDGVVLTFDQSAVNSNNLVYIKDFVTQHNLSLLLDSE' A
#
# COMPACT_ATOMS: atom_id res chain seq x y z
N MET A 1 11.69 7.25 2.87
CA MET A 1 10.85 7.80 1.76
C MET A 1 10.32 9.19 2.12
N LYS A 2 10.05 10.10 1.17
CA LYS A 2 9.45 11.43 1.49
C LYS A 2 7.93 11.29 1.75
N ILE A 3 7.39 12.02 2.73
CA ILE A 3 5.95 11.96 3.09
C ILE A 3 5.01 12.22 1.90
N PHE A 4 5.41 13.12 0.98
CA PHE A 4 4.65 13.40 -0.23
C PHE A 4 4.51 12.16 -1.13
N GLN A 5 5.58 11.38 -1.31
CA GLN A 5 5.55 10.16 -2.11
C GLN A 5 4.66 9.09 -1.44
N ALA A 6 4.74 8.96 -0.11
CA ALA A 6 3.89 8.07 0.66
C ALA A 6 2.39 8.38 0.48
N MET A 7 2.04 9.68 0.44
CA MET A 7 0.66 10.12 0.22
C MET A 7 0.17 9.84 -1.20
N VAL A 8 1.04 9.97 -2.21
CA VAL A 8 0.73 9.59 -3.59
C VAL A 8 0.45 8.09 -3.68
N PHE A 9 1.33 7.26 -3.10
CA PHE A 9 1.14 5.80 -3.08
C PHE A 9 -0.13 5.36 -2.36
N LYS A 10 -0.42 5.95 -1.19
CA LYS A 10 -1.67 5.73 -0.48
C LYS A 10 -2.88 6.00 -1.38
N ARG A 11 -2.87 7.14 -2.10
CA ARG A 11 -3.97 7.55 -2.97
C ARG A 11 -4.13 6.62 -4.17
N GLU A 12 -3.04 6.25 -4.83
CA GLU A 12 -3.06 5.37 -6.00
C GLU A 12 -3.58 3.97 -5.63
N ILE A 13 -3.06 3.36 -4.57
CA ILE A 13 -3.54 2.05 -4.11
C ILE A 13 -5.01 2.12 -3.72
N GLY A 14 -5.42 3.14 -2.94
CA GLY A 14 -6.82 3.28 -2.53
C GLY A 14 -7.78 3.47 -3.71
N THR A 15 -7.38 4.25 -4.71
CA THR A 15 -8.21 4.52 -5.91
C THR A 15 -8.28 3.30 -6.81
N SER A 16 -7.17 2.63 -7.07
CA SER A 16 -7.10 1.50 -8.00
C SER A 16 -7.70 0.23 -7.43
N CYS A 17 -7.55 -0.01 -6.13
CA CYS A 17 -8.09 -1.20 -5.46
C CYS A 17 -9.49 -0.96 -4.86
N ASN A 18 -10.02 0.27 -4.94
CA ASN A 18 -11.23 0.71 -4.25
C ASN A 18 -11.19 0.34 -2.75
N LEU A 19 -10.05 0.60 -2.11
CA LEU A 19 -9.77 0.29 -0.70
C LEU A 19 -9.70 1.57 0.12
N ASP A 20 -10.26 1.53 1.34
CA ASP A 20 -9.92 2.55 2.35
C ASP A 20 -8.53 2.25 2.92
N VAL A 21 -7.52 2.85 2.28
CA VAL A 21 -6.12 2.71 2.70
C VAL A 21 -5.79 3.82 3.69
N LYS A 22 -5.36 3.44 4.89
CA LYS A 22 -4.86 4.33 5.92
C LYS A 22 -3.33 4.25 5.97
N MET A 23 -2.70 5.37 6.30
CA MET A 23 -1.27 5.42 6.54
C MET A 23 -1.05 5.38 8.05
N LEU A 24 -0.36 4.34 8.52
CA LEU A 24 -0.09 4.16 9.94
C LEU A 24 1.19 4.90 10.35
N ASP A 25 2.25 4.73 9.56
CA ASP A 25 3.54 5.36 9.84
C ASP A 25 4.38 5.53 8.57
N THR A 26 5.35 6.45 8.62
CA THR A 26 6.43 6.58 7.64
C THR A 26 7.74 6.23 8.31
N VAL A 27 8.24 5.02 8.07
CA VAL A 27 9.55 4.59 8.56
C VAL A 27 10.66 5.10 7.64
N LYS A 28 11.89 5.11 8.14
CA LYS A 28 13.08 5.60 7.41
C LYS A 28 13.16 5.03 5.99
N ASP A 29 12.82 3.75 5.86
CA ASP A 29 12.98 2.95 4.64
C ASP A 29 11.65 2.68 3.90
N GLY A 30 10.52 3.24 4.33
CA GLY A 30 9.22 2.88 3.74
C GLY A 30 8.01 3.60 4.32
N VAL A 31 6.83 3.05 4.04
CA VAL A 31 5.54 3.48 4.60
C VAL A 31 4.79 2.24 5.03
N VAL A 32 4.06 2.35 6.14
CA VAL A 32 3.13 1.33 6.59
C VAL A 32 1.73 1.78 6.21
N LEU A 33 1.09 0.97 5.37
CA LEU A 33 -0.29 1.16 4.93
C LEU A 33 -1.15 0.05 5.51
N THR A 34 -2.33 0.40 5.98
CA THR A 34 -3.31 -0.53 6.54
C THR A 34 -4.63 -0.39 5.82
N PHE A 35 -5.32 -1.48 5.59
CA PHE A 35 -6.64 -1.52 5.00
C PHE A 35 -7.45 -2.64 5.65
N ASP A 36 -8.77 -2.57 5.54
CA ASP A 36 -9.66 -3.59 6.08
C ASP A 36 -9.45 -4.92 5.35
N GLN A 37 -9.17 -5.99 6.11
CA GLN A 37 -8.98 -7.34 5.58
C GLN A 37 -10.20 -7.82 4.78
N SER A 38 -11.41 -7.44 5.19
CA SER A 38 -12.65 -7.82 4.49
C SER A 38 -12.76 -7.20 3.10
N ALA A 39 -12.06 -6.10 2.85
CA ALA A 39 -12.01 -5.43 1.56
C ALA A 39 -10.91 -5.99 0.64
N VAL A 40 -9.99 -6.80 1.17
CA VAL A 40 -8.90 -7.41 0.40
C VAL A 40 -9.40 -8.59 -0.41
N ASN A 41 -9.15 -8.55 -1.70
CA ASN A 41 -9.36 -9.68 -2.60
C ASN A 41 -8.07 -9.97 -3.40
N SER A 42 -8.05 -11.11 -4.09
CA SER A 42 -6.89 -11.54 -4.88
C SER A 42 -6.46 -10.54 -5.94
N ASN A 43 -7.38 -9.80 -6.56
CA ASN A 43 -7.05 -8.80 -7.57
C ASN A 43 -6.33 -7.60 -6.94
N ASN A 44 -6.77 -7.17 -5.77
CA ASN A 44 -6.15 -6.07 -5.02
C ASN A 44 -4.72 -6.44 -4.62
N LEU A 45 -4.50 -7.69 -4.18
CA LEU A 45 -3.16 -8.18 -3.82
C LEU A 45 -2.23 -8.24 -5.04
N VAL A 46 -2.72 -8.71 -6.19
CA VAL A 46 -1.95 -8.74 -7.44
C VAL A 46 -1.58 -7.31 -7.86
N TYR A 47 -2.55 -6.39 -7.85
CA TYR A 47 -2.28 -4.99 -8.18
C TYR A 47 -1.22 -4.38 -7.27
N ILE A 48 -1.33 -4.56 -5.95
CA ILE A 48 -0.36 -4.04 -4.98
C ILE A 48 1.03 -4.64 -5.24
N LYS A 49 1.11 -5.94 -5.54
CA LYS A 49 2.37 -6.63 -5.85
C LYS A 49 3.02 -6.10 -7.13
N ASP A 50 2.25 -5.88 -8.17
CA ASP A 50 2.76 -5.31 -9.43
C ASP A 50 3.21 -3.86 -9.22
N PHE A 51 2.42 -3.10 -8.46
CA PHE A 51 2.70 -1.72 -8.10
C PHE A 51 4.04 -1.58 -7.37
N VAL A 52 4.26 -2.33 -6.29
CA VAL A 52 5.55 -2.27 -5.57
C VAL A 52 6.71 -2.70 -6.46
N THR A 53 6.49 -3.65 -7.37
CA THR A 53 7.53 -4.15 -8.28
C THR A 53 7.94 -3.07 -9.29
N GLN A 54 6.98 -2.35 -9.88
CA GLN A 54 7.23 -1.25 -10.81
C GLN A 54 7.98 -0.07 -10.15
N HIS A 55 7.79 0.10 -8.85
CA HIS A 55 8.43 1.18 -8.08
C HIS A 55 9.68 0.73 -7.33
N ASN A 56 10.18 -0.49 -7.55
CA ASN A 56 11.33 -1.08 -6.84
C ASN A 56 11.18 -1.03 -5.31
N LEU A 57 9.97 -1.24 -4.81
CA LEU A 57 9.63 -1.28 -3.39
C LEU A 57 9.51 -2.73 -2.91
N SER A 58 9.75 -2.96 -1.63
CA SER A 58 9.48 -4.24 -0.98
C SER A 58 8.08 -4.24 -0.38
N LEU A 59 7.36 -5.35 -0.54
CA LEU A 59 6.06 -5.57 0.09
C LEU A 59 6.22 -6.52 1.27
N LEU A 60 5.79 -6.06 2.44
CA LEU A 60 5.64 -6.85 3.65
C LEU A 60 4.14 -6.91 3.95
N LEU A 61 3.58 -8.12 3.95
CA LEU A 61 2.21 -8.36 4.37
C LEU A 61 2.27 -8.83 5.83
N ASP A 62 1.67 -8.04 6.70
CA ASP A 62 1.49 -8.38 8.10
C ASP A 62 -0.01 -8.53 8.38
N SER A 63 -0.36 -9.58 9.12
CA SER A 63 -1.73 -9.91 9.48
C SER A 63 -1.72 -10.40 10.92
N GLU A 64 -1.38 -9.50 11.85
CA GLU A 64 -1.65 -9.71 13.28
C GLU A 64 -3.15 -9.81 13.57
#